data_AF-R1GBP3-F1
#
_entry.id   AF-R1GBP3-F1
#
_cell.length_a   1.000
_cell.length_b   1.000
_cell.length_c   1.000
_cell.angle_alpha   90.00
_cell.angle_beta   90.00
_cell.angle_gamma   90.00
#
_symmetry.space_group_name_H-M   'P 1'
#
loop_
_entity.id
_entity.type
_entity.pdbx_description
1 polymer ?
#
loop_
_entity_poly.entity_id
_entity_poly.type
_entity_poly.pdbx_seq_one_letter_code
_entity_poly.pdbx_strand_id
1 'polypeptide(L)'
;MSQPAAVARLLEAQFNHIVLPARVPTKRDDNLAALETALTDRFVDASRVLRDCAEGDCYFDWDNVRRVLLSVKSINLGGKLDKRSLTLELGRLQYGDLLILHVAEQNAGLLIHRLQADHGQEVLFEAFEASPRSEDVLATEHALQWDFPGSAVAVPYTILADESFQDSLTAFLEQCSTESIKRFAARANKAGSLAIETRDTVDPAMISSLLMTLLEVHGRRVFGPVLRKRIRDNVCWGDGTWQ
;
A
#
# COMPACT_ATOMS: atom_id res chain seq x y z
N MET A 1 12.68 9.27 29.03
CA MET A 1 12.82 10.40 28.07
C MET A 1 11.73 11.41 28.37
N SER A 2 12.03 12.71 28.34
CA SER A 2 11.01 13.75 28.54
C SER A 2 10.09 13.84 27.32
N GLN A 3 8.80 14.10 27.55
CA GLN A 3 7.76 14.22 26.51
C GLN A 3 8.10 15.22 25.38
N PRO A 4 8.76 16.37 25.63
CA PRO A 4 9.13 17.32 24.56
C PRO A 4 10.18 16.76 23.59
N ALA A 5 11.14 15.98 24.09
CA ALA A 5 12.22 15.42 23.28
C ALA A 5 11.70 14.33 22.33
N ALA A 6 10.68 13.57 22.74
CA ALA A 6 10.04 12.57 21.88
C ALA A 6 9.27 13.21 20.72
N VAL A 7 8.54 14.30 20.99
CA VAL A 7 7.79 15.05 19.97
C VAL A 7 8.74 15.68 18.95
N ALA A 8 9.84 16.29 19.39
CA ALA A 8 10.83 16.88 18.49
C ALA A 8 11.43 15.83 17.52
N ARG A 9 11.77 14.64 18.02
CA ARG A 9 12.28 13.54 17.17
C ARG A 9 11.25 13.06 16.14
N LEU A 10 9.99 12.96 16.53
CA LEU A 10 8.92 12.55 15.61
C LEU A 10 8.68 13.59 14.50
N LEU A 11 8.82 14.88 14.82
CA LEU A 11 8.74 15.95 13.82
C LEU A 11 9.93 15.93 12.86
N GLU A 12 11.14 15.71 13.37
CA GLU A 12 12.34 15.55 12.54
C GLU A 12 12.22 14.35 11.61
N ALA A 13 11.74 13.21 12.11
CA ALA A 13 11.46 12.03 11.29
C ALA A 13 10.46 12.35 10.18
N GLN A 14 9.30 12.94 10.50
CA GLN A 14 8.32 13.36 9.48
C GLN A 14 8.93 14.30 8.42
N PHE A 15 9.75 15.27 8.85
CA PHE A 15 10.43 16.18 7.94
C PHE A 15 11.33 15.43 6.96
N ASN A 16 12.12 14.47 7.45
CA ASN A 16 13.01 13.68 6.60
C ASN A 16 12.25 12.86 5.56
N HIS A 17 11.07 12.33 5.90
CA HIS A 17 10.23 11.53 4.99
C HIS A 17 9.40 12.35 4.00
N ILE A 18 9.22 13.66 4.23
CA ILE A 18 8.46 14.55 3.33
C ILE A 18 9.39 15.37 2.45
N VAL A 19 10.45 15.93 3.05
CA VAL A 19 11.36 16.87 2.38
C VAL A 19 12.50 16.15 1.67
N LEU A 20 12.85 14.93 2.09
CA LEU A 20 13.95 14.14 1.54
C LEU A 20 15.25 14.97 1.43
N PRO A 21 15.80 15.47 2.55
CA PRO A 21 16.95 16.36 2.54
C PRO A 21 18.17 15.71 1.91
N ALA A 22 19.11 16.53 1.40
CA ALA A 22 20.32 16.05 0.71
C ALA A 22 21.16 15.06 1.53
N ARG A 23 21.06 15.11 2.86
CA ARG A 23 21.60 14.10 3.77
C ARG A 23 20.44 13.30 4.36
N VAL A 24 20.05 12.23 3.69
CA VAL A 24 19.02 11.32 4.18
C VAL A 24 19.54 10.55 5.41
N PRO A 25 18.69 10.29 6.43
CA PRO A 25 19.06 9.44 7.55
C PRO A 25 19.54 8.06 7.07
N THR A 26 20.65 7.57 7.63
CA THR A 26 21.24 6.26 7.28
C THR A 26 20.70 5.10 8.09
N LYS A 27 19.87 5.38 9.10
CA LYS A 27 19.26 4.40 9.98
C LYS A 27 17.75 4.44 9.84
N ARG A 28 17.13 3.27 9.85
CA ARG A 28 15.67 3.11 10.00
C ARG A 28 15.19 3.76 11.29
N ASP A 29 14.05 4.45 11.22
CA ASP A 29 13.39 5.01 12.40
C ASP A 29 12.98 3.94 13.40
N ASP A 30 13.15 4.25 14.69
CA ASP A 30 12.91 3.29 15.78
C ASP A 30 11.41 2.98 15.99
N ASN A 31 10.52 3.95 15.71
CA ASN A 31 9.07 3.80 15.91
C ASN A 31 8.28 4.13 14.65
N LEU A 32 8.30 3.20 13.70
CA LEU A 32 7.61 3.34 12.41
C LEU A 32 6.10 3.52 12.55
N ALA A 33 5.45 2.78 13.45
CA ALA A 33 3.99 2.87 13.60
C ALA A 33 3.53 4.27 14.03
N ALA A 34 4.27 4.92 14.95
CA ALA A 34 3.98 6.30 15.34
C ALA A 34 4.28 7.29 14.20
N LEU A 35 5.34 7.04 13.43
CA LEU A 35 5.71 7.86 12.29
C LEU A 35 4.67 7.77 11.15
N GLU A 36 4.27 6.57 10.76
CA GLU A 36 3.22 6.32 9.76
C GLU A 36 1.90 6.98 10.16
N THR A 37 1.53 6.86 11.44
CA THR A 37 0.34 7.54 11.98
C THR A 37 0.47 9.05 11.86
N ALA A 38 1.61 9.62 12.27
CA ALA A 38 1.84 11.06 12.23
C ALA A 38 1.90 11.62 10.80
N LEU A 39 2.48 10.88 9.85
CA LEU A 39 2.48 11.22 8.44
C LEU A 39 1.05 11.19 7.87
N THR A 40 0.30 10.13 8.16
CA THR A 40 -1.10 10.01 7.73
C THR A 40 -1.95 11.14 8.28
N ASP A 41 -1.81 11.47 9.56
CA ASP A 41 -2.50 12.61 10.18
C ASP A 41 -2.17 13.93 9.50
N ARG A 42 -0.90 14.16 9.19
CA ARG A 42 -0.47 15.34 8.45
C ARG A 42 -1.08 15.41 7.05
N PHE A 43 -1.18 14.29 6.33
CA PHE A 43 -1.82 14.25 5.02
C PHE A 43 -3.34 14.45 5.10
N VAL A 44 -4.02 13.91 6.12
CA VAL A 44 -5.44 14.17 6.39
C VAL A 44 -5.69 15.65 6.70
N ASP A 45 -4.82 16.28 7.49
CA ASP A 45 -4.93 17.71 7.80
C ASP A 45 -4.63 18.58 6.58
N ALA A 46 -3.60 18.24 5.80
CA ALA A 46 -3.27 18.95 4.57
C ALA A 46 -4.39 18.86 3.52
N SER A 47 -4.95 17.67 3.30
CA SER A 47 -6.08 17.48 2.38
C SER A 47 -7.33 18.24 2.84
N ARG A 48 -7.58 18.33 4.15
CA ARG A 48 -8.63 19.20 4.70
C ARG A 48 -8.39 20.66 4.37
N VAL A 49 -7.19 21.19 4.61
CA VAL A 49 -6.86 22.60 4.31
C VAL A 49 -7.03 22.88 2.81
N LEU A 50 -6.54 21.99 1.95
CA LEU A 50 -6.66 22.13 0.50
C LEU A 50 -8.11 22.10 0.03
N ARG A 51 -8.93 21.21 0.60
CA ARG A 51 -10.37 21.18 0.37
C ARG A 51 -11.03 22.51 0.78
N ASP A 52 -10.73 22.99 1.98
CA ASP A 52 -11.35 24.20 2.53
C ASP A 52 -10.96 25.47 1.73
N CYS A 53 -9.86 25.42 0.98
CA CYS A 53 -9.41 26.47 0.07
C CYS A 53 -9.83 26.25 -1.41
N ALA A 54 -10.41 25.10 -1.75
CA ALA A 54 -10.76 24.75 -3.13
C ALA A 54 -12.18 25.20 -3.48
N GLU A 55 -12.39 25.49 -4.77
CA GLU A 55 -13.68 25.85 -5.34
C GLU A 55 -14.09 24.84 -6.42
N GLY A 56 -15.40 24.70 -6.66
CA GLY A 56 -15.94 23.82 -7.70
C GLY A 56 -15.58 22.35 -7.49
N ASP A 57 -15.25 21.66 -8.59
CA ASP A 57 -14.98 20.21 -8.59
C ASP A 57 -13.76 19.84 -7.73
N CYS A 58 -12.77 20.74 -7.63
CA CYS A 58 -11.58 20.50 -6.82
C CYS A 58 -11.89 20.35 -5.32
N TYR A 59 -12.98 20.94 -4.83
CA TYR A 59 -13.43 20.70 -3.45
C TYR A 59 -13.76 19.22 -3.24
N PHE A 60 -14.52 18.63 -4.16
CA PHE A 60 -14.95 17.23 -4.06
C PHE A 60 -13.78 16.27 -4.24
N ASP A 61 -12.82 16.59 -5.11
CA ASP A 61 -11.60 15.81 -5.27
C ASP A 61 -10.79 15.75 -3.96
N TRP A 62 -10.55 16.91 -3.33
CA TRP A 62 -9.82 16.96 -2.06
C TRP A 62 -10.59 16.33 -0.90
N ASP A 63 -11.92 16.46 -0.87
CA ASP A 63 -12.73 15.74 0.11
C ASP A 63 -12.65 14.22 -0.10
N ASN A 64 -12.64 13.75 -1.34
CA ASN A 64 -12.42 12.34 -1.67
C ASN A 64 -11.04 11.87 -1.17
N VAL A 65 -9.96 12.57 -1.54
CA VAL A 65 -8.60 12.26 -1.05
C VAL A 65 -8.56 12.17 0.48
N ARG A 66 -9.21 13.12 1.17
CA ARG A 66 -9.29 13.11 2.63
C ARG A 66 -10.04 11.88 3.16
N ARG A 67 -11.16 11.48 2.56
CA ARG A 67 -11.92 10.27 2.94
C ARG A 67 -11.07 9.02 2.74
N VAL A 68 -10.39 8.89 1.60
CA VAL A 68 -9.49 7.76 1.31
C VAL A 68 -8.40 7.66 2.38
N LEU A 69 -7.74 8.77 2.73
CA LEU A 69 -6.70 8.79 3.76
C LEU A 69 -7.22 8.39 5.16
N LEU A 70 -8.45 8.78 5.50
CA LEU A 70 -9.09 8.35 6.75
C LEU A 70 -9.37 6.84 6.75
N SER A 71 -9.83 6.28 5.63
CA SER A 71 -10.01 4.84 5.48
C SER A 71 -8.68 4.10 5.60
N VAL A 72 -7.62 4.54 4.91
CA VAL A 72 -6.25 3.99 5.06
C VAL A 72 -5.84 3.98 6.54
N LYS A 73 -6.01 5.11 7.23
CA LYS A 73 -5.65 5.21 8.66
C LYS A 73 -6.39 4.18 9.52
N SER A 74 -7.68 3.97 9.26
CA SER A 74 -8.48 3.00 10.01
C SER A 74 -8.12 1.55 9.70
N ILE A 75 -7.82 1.24 8.44
CA ILE A 75 -7.57 -0.13 7.98
C ILE A 75 -6.16 -0.58 8.32
N ASN A 76 -5.16 0.29 8.14
CA ASN A 76 -3.73 0.00 8.30
C ASN A 76 -3.20 0.29 9.73
N LEU A 77 -4.06 0.24 10.74
CA LEU A 77 -3.69 0.61 12.11
C LEU A 77 -2.53 -0.26 12.63
N GLY A 78 -1.43 0.39 13.04
CA GLY A 78 -0.25 -0.30 13.58
C GLY A 78 0.55 -1.06 12.52
N GLY A 79 0.44 -0.68 11.24
CA GLY A 79 1.22 -1.24 10.13
C GLY A 79 0.67 -2.56 9.59
N LYS A 80 -0.55 -2.94 9.99
CA LYS A 80 -1.21 -4.20 9.62
C LYS A 80 -2.65 -3.93 9.20
N LEU A 81 -3.22 -4.81 8.38
CA LEU A 81 -4.62 -4.72 8.01
C LEU A 81 -5.48 -5.33 9.12
N ASP A 82 -6.47 -4.59 9.62
CA ASP A 82 -7.48 -5.10 10.55
C ASP A 82 -8.70 -5.64 9.77
N LYS A 83 -9.00 -6.94 9.89
CA LYS A 83 -10.09 -7.59 9.15
C LYS A 83 -11.43 -6.86 9.34
N ARG A 84 -11.75 -6.49 10.58
CA ARG A 84 -13.04 -5.86 10.91
C ARG A 84 -13.20 -4.49 10.24
N SER A 85 -12.17 -3.65 10.32
CA SER A 85 -12.14 -2.32 9.70
C SER A 85 -12.17 -2.44 8.18
N LEU A 86 -11.44 -3.40 7.61
CA LEU A 86 -11.46 -3.65 6.17
C LEU A 86 -12.84 -4.11 5.68
N THR A 87 -13.50 -5.05 6.37
CA THR A 87 -14.86 -5.49 6.02
C THR A 87 -15.85 -4.32 6.06
N LEU A 88 -15.74 -3.46 7.08
CA LEU A 88 -16.59 -2.28 7.21
C LEU A 88 -16.40 -1.30 6.04
N GLU A 89 -15.16 -1.02 5.66
CA GLU A 89 -14.84 -0.09 4.58
C GLU A 89 -15.21 -0.67 3.20
N LEU A 90 -15.00 -1.97 2.96
CA LEU A 90 -15.47 -2.64 1.75
C LEU A 90 -17.00 -2.61 1.62
N GLY A 91 -17.73 -2.85 2.71
CA GLY A 91 -19.19 -2.75 2.74
C GLY A 91 -19.72 -1.34 2.48
N ARG A 92 -18.91 -0.31 2.75
CA ARG A 92 -19.23 1.10 2.52
C ARG A 92 -18.80 1.61 1.16
N LEU A 93 -18.05 0.85 0.37
CA LEU A 93 -17.49 1.28 -0.90
C LEU A 93 -18.58 1.69 -1.90
N GLN A 94 -18.77 3.01 -2.09
CA GLN A 94 -19.73 3.54 -3.05
C GLN A 94 -19.11 3.69 -4.44
N TYR A 95 -19.97 3.97 -5.42
CA TYR A 95 -19.52 4.30 -6.76
C TYR A 95 -18.60 5.53 -6.75
N GLY A 96 -17.44 5.42 -7.41
CA GLY A 96 -16.44 6.50 -7.46
C GLY A 96 -15.54 6.60 -6.22
N ASP A 97 -15.77 5.78 -5.18
CA ASP A 97 -14.87 5.68 -4.04
C ASP A 97 -13.67 4.77 -4.36
N LEU A 98 -12.57 5.05 -3.67
CA LEU A 98 -11.31 4.33 -3.74
C LEU A 98 -10.90 3.89 -2.34
N LEU A 99 -10.43 2.66 -2.21
CA LEU A 99 -9.72 2.19 -1.03
C LEU A 99 -8.28 1.86 -1.42
N ILE A 100 -7.36 2.21 -0.53
CA ILE A 100 -5.93 1.94 -0.70
C ILE A 100 -5.52 1.07 0.48
N LEU A 101 -4.93 -0.09 0.19
CA LEU A 101 -4.43 -1.00 1.19
C LEU A 101 -2.92 -1.12 1.04
N HIS A 102 -2.20 -0.98 2.14
CA HIS A 102 -0.78 -1.31 2.20
C HIS A 102 -0.60 -2.68 2.87
N VAL A 103 -0.11 -3.67 2.10
CA VAL A 103 0.21 -5.01 2.59
C VAL A 103 1.71 -5.09 2.85
N ALA A 104 2.15 -4.52 3.97
CA ALA A 104 3.56 -4.27 4.28
C ALA A 104 4.44 -5.54 4.21
N GLU A 105 3.98 -6.64 4.79
CA GLU A 105 4.72 -7.92 4.78
C GLU A 105 4.81 -8.58 3.40
N GLN A 106 4.09 -8.07 2.40
CA GLN A 106 4.17 -8.51 1.00
C GLN A 106 4.70 -7.42 0.08
N ASN A 107 5.20 -6.29 0.59
CA ASN A 107 5.67 -5.16 -0.23
C ASN A 107 4.65 -4.77 -1.34
N ALA A 108 3.35 -4.81 -1.05
CA ALA A 108 2.33 -4.62 -2.06
C ALA A 108 1.34 -3.51 -1.67
N GLY A 109 1.02 -2.67 -2.65
CA GLY A 109 -0.14 -1.80 -2.63
C GLY A 109 -1.29 -2.45 -3.37
N LEU A 110 -2.51 -2.29 -2.85
CA LEU A 110 -3.74 -2.74 -3.50
C LEU A 110 -4.74 -1.58 -3.51
N LEU A 111 -5.13 -1.14 -4.71
CA LEU A 111 -6.24 -0.23 -4.92
C LEU A 111 -7.51 -1.03 -5.17
N ILE A 112 -8.60 -0.62 -4.54
CA ILE A 112 -9.93 -1.20 -4.74
C ILE A 112 -10.87 -0.05 -5.02
N HIS A 113 -11.40 0.01 -6.24
CA HIS A 113 -12.30 1.09 -6.62
C HIS A 113 -13.51 0.58 -7.37
N ARG A 114 -14.68 1.13 -7.03
CA ARG A 114 -15.95 0.75 -7.63
C ARG A 114 -16.27 1.67 -8.80
N LEU A 115 -16.48 1.08 -9.97
CA LEU A 115 -16.68 1.79 -11.22
C LEU A 115 -17.85 1.22 -12.04
N GLN A 116 -18.27 1.99 -13.04
CA GLN A 116 -19.27 1.58 -14.01
C GLN A 116 -18.51 1.22 -15.29
N ALA A 117 -18.73 0.00 -15.76
CA ALA A 117 -18.20 -0.50 -17.02
C ALA A 117 -19.35 -0.86 -17.98
N ASP A 118 -18.98 -1.26 -19.19
CA ASP A 118 -19.92 -1.71 -20.23
C ASP A 118 -20.80 -2.89 -19.77
N HIS A 119 -20.30 -3.67 -18.80
CA HIS A 119 -20.96 -4.86 -18.26
C HIS A 119 -21.71 -4.60 -16.93
N GLY A 120 -21.85 -3.34 -16.52
CA GLY A 120 -22.51 -2.95 -15.27
C GLY A 120 -21.54 -2.45 -14.21
N GLN A 121 -21.95 -2.56 -12.94
CA GLN A 121 -21.12 -2.13 -11.82
C GLN A 121 -20.07 -3.19 -11.50
N GLU A 122 -18.81 -2.77 -11.52
CA GLU A 122 -17.65 -3.59 -11.25
C GLU A 122 -16.80 -2.97 -10.14
N VAL A 123 -15.96 -3.79 -9.54
CA VAL A 123 -14.90 -3.39 -8.61
C VAL A 123 -13.59 -3.77 -9.26
N LEU A 124 -12.74 -2.79 -9.49
CA LEU A 124 -11.41 -2.98 -10.02
C LEU A 124 -10.41 -3.04 -8.87
N PHE A 125 -9.65 -4.12 -8.89
CA PHE A 125 -8.53 -4.37 -8.00
C PHE A 125 -7.26 -4.11 -8.79
N GLU A 126 -6.42 -3.20 -8.32
CA GLU A 126 -5.13 -2.91 -8.94
C GLU A 126 -4.01 -3.15 -7.93
N ALA A 127 -3.15 -4.12 -8.22
CA ALA A 127 -2.00 -4.42 -7.38
C ALA A 127 -0.72 -3.84 -7.99
N PHE A 128 0.14 -3.35 -7.12
CA PHE A 128 1.45 -2.85 -7.48
C PHE A 128 2.44 -3.10 -6.35
N GLU A 129 3.72 -3.12 -6.69
CA GLU A 129 4.79 -3.22 -5.71
C GLU A 129 4.92 -1.88 -4.94
N ALA A 130 5.06 -1.92 -3.62
CA ALA A 130 5.04 -0.72 -2.78
C ALA A 130 6.42 -0.03 -2.71
N SER A 131 7.50 -0.81 -2.76
CA SER A 131 8.88 -0.35 -2.80
C SER A 131 9.68 -1.19 -3.80
N PRO A 132 10.56 -0.58 -4.61
CA PRO A 132 11.31 -1.34 -5.60
C PRO A 132 12.32 -2.26 -4.91
N ARG A 133 12.74 -3.31 -5.61
CA ARG A 133 13.80 -4.17 -5.10
C ARG A 133 15.14 -3.44 -5.12
N SER A 134 15.95 -3.63 -4.08
CA SER A 134 17.30 -3.05 -4.01
C SER A 134 18.16 -3.40 -5.23
N GLU A 135 17.98 -4.61 -5.80
CA GLU A 135 18.64 -5.05 -7.02
C GLU A 135 18.31 -4.17 -8.23
N ASP A 136 17.03 -3.82 -8.43
CA ASP A 136 16.57 -3.00 -9.56
C ASP A 136 17.05 -1.55 -9.43
N VAL A 137 17.10 -1.05 -8.19
CA VAL A 137 17.65 0.29 -7.90
C VAL A 137 19.15 0.33 -8.21
N LEU A 138 19.92 -0.67 -7.75
CA LEU A 138 21.37 -0.73 -7.99
C LEU A 138 21.73 -1.01 -9.45
N ALA A 139 20.90 -1.73 -10.19
CA ALA A 139 21.11 -2.01 -11.61
C ALA A 139 20.84 -0.79 -12.50
N THR A 140 20.19 0.25 -11.97
CA THR A 140 19.79 1.41 -12.77
C THR A 140 20.86 2.51 -12.74
N GLU A 141 21.40 2.88 -13.90
CA GLU A 141 22.39 3.98 -14.01
C GLU A 141 21.82 5.37 -13.70
N HIS A 142 20.50 5.56 -13.78
CA HIS A 142 19.87 6.88 -13.66
C HIS A 142 18.63 6.89 -12.76
N ALA A 143 17.48 6.52 -13.31
CA ALA A 143 16.21 6.52 -12.60
C ALA A 143 15.44 5.28 -13.02
N LEU A 144 14.95 4.52 -12.04
CA LEU A 144 14.16 3.33 -12.23
C LEU A 144 12.88 3.68 -12.97
N GLN A 145 12.64 3.04 -14.10
CA GLN A 145 11.34 3.12 -14.77
C GLN A 145 10.42 2.12 -14.12
N TRP A 146 9.30 2.61 -13.60
CA TRP A 146 8.38 1.79 -12.82
C TRP A 146 6.94 2.03 -13.26
N ASP A 147 6.29 0.95 -13.66
CA ASP A 147 4.95 0.94 -14.24
C ASP A 147 3.90 0.58 -13.18
N PHE A 148 2.79 1.32 -13.17
CA PHE A 148 1.67 1.13 -12.26
C PHE A 148 0.33 1.08 -13.01
N PRO A 149 -0.61 0.20 -12.63
CA PRO A 149 -0.40 -0.93 -11.71
C PRO A 149 0.38 -2.07 -12.36
N GLY A 150 0.92 -2.99 -11.55
CA GLY A 150 1.58 -4.20 -12.04
C GLY A 150 0.59 -5.26 -12.53
N SER A 151 -0.59 -5.33 -11.92
CA SER A 151 -1.69 -6.18 -12.35
C SER A 151 -3.04 -5.59 -11.94
N ALA A 152 -4.08 -5.87 -12.75
CA ALA A 152 -5.42 -5.37 -12.50
C ALA A 152 -6.49 -6.40 -12.88
N VAL A 153 -7.51 -6.56 -12.02
CA VAL A 153 -8.62 -7.49 -12.21
C VAL A 153 -9.93 -6.80 -11.83
N ALA A 154 -10.91 -6.83 -12.74
CA ALA A 154 -12.25 -6.33 -12.49
C ALA A 154 -13.17 -7.51 -12.14
N VAL A 155 -13.96 -7.34 -11.09
CA VAL A 155 -14.94 -8.32 -10.62
C VAL A 155 -16.31 -7.65 -10.55
N PRO A 156 -17.42 -8.33 -10.89
CA PRO A 156 -18.76 -7.77 -10.71
C PRO A 156 -19.00 -7.35 -9.26
N TYR A 157 -19.63 -6.19 -9.04
CA TYR A 157 -19.92 -5.71 -7.68
C TYR A 157 -20.76 -6.71 -6.87
N THR A 158 -21.61 -7.50 -7.52
CA THR A 158 -22.41 -8.55 -6.86
C THR A 158 -21.56 -9.62 -6.18
N ILE A 159 -20.34 -9.89 -6.67
CA ILE A 159 -19.40 -10.82 -6.03
C ILE A 159 -18.79 -10.15 -4.80
N LEU A 160 -18.38 -8.87 -4.89
CA LEU A 160 -17.88 -8.16 -3.71
C LEU A 160 -18.99 -7.96 -2.68
N ALA A 161 -20.25 -7.82 -3.08
CA ALA A 161 -21.37 -7.67 -2.16
C ALA A 161 -21.75 -8.96 -1.43
N ASP A 162 -21.22 -10.11 -1.85
CA ASP A 162 -21.42 -11.39 -1.16
C ASP A 162 -20.63 -11.42 0.15
N GLU A 163 -21.33 -11.66 1.26
CA GLU A 163 -20.73 -11.63 2.61
C GLU A 163 -19.65 -12.69 2.79
N SER A 164 -19.81 -13.88 2.18
CA SER A 164 -18.84 -14.97 2.31
C SER A 164 -17.55 -14.69 1.55
N PHE A 165 -17.68 -14.04 0.39
CA PHE A 165 -16.56 -13.55 -0.39
C PHE A 165 -15.81 -12.45 0.35
N GLN A 166 -16.51 -11.45 0.90
CA GLN A 166 -15.86 -10.40 1.70
C GLN A 166 -15.13 -10.99 2.90
N ASP A 167 -15.76 -11.89 3.66
CA ASP A 167 -15.12 -12.48 4.84
C ASP A 167 -13.83 -13.24 4.48
N SER A 168 -13.85 -13.98 3.37
CA SER A 168 -12.68 -14.72 2.87
C SER A 168 -11.59 -13.77 2.38
N LEU A 169 -11.95 -12.73 1.62
CA LEU A 169 -11.02 -11.74 1.09
C LEU A 169 -10.34 -10.95 2.22
N THR A 170 -11.11 -10.48 3.20
CA THR A 170 -10.54 -9.69 4.30
C THR A 170 -9.71 -10.52 5.25
N ALA A 171 -10.09 -11.78 5.51
CA ALA A 171 -9.25 -12.72 6.26
C ALA A 171 -7.93 -13.01 5.55
N PHE A 172 -7.97 -13.24 4.23
CA PHE A 172 -6.77 -13.45 3.43
C PHE A 172 -5.83 -12.23 3.48
N LEU A 173 -6.37 -11.02 3.27
CA LEU A 173 -5.58 -9.78 3.28
C LEU A 173 -4.98 -9.49 4.67
N GLU A 174 -5.74 -9.68 5.75
CA GLU A 174 -5.23 -9.58 7.12
C GLU A 174 -4.06 -10.55 7.34
N GLN A 175 -4.21 -11.82 6.94
CA GLN A 175 -3.14 -12.81 7.07
C GLN A 175 -1.90 -12.41 6.26
N CYS A 176 -2.07 -11.97 5.01
CA CYS A 176 -0.97 -11.49 4.17
C CYS A 176 -0.23 -10.31 4.79
N SER A 177 -0.94 -9.43 5.51
CA SER A 177 -0.35 -8.27 6.17
C SER A 177 0.40 -8.58 7.47
N THR A 178 0.23 -9.78 8.03
CA THR A 178 0.79 -10.17 9.34
C THR A 178 1.81 -11.30 9.27
N GLU A 179 1.73 -12.16 8.26
CA GLU A 179 2.61 -13.30 8.08
C GLU A 179 3.64 -13.04 6.98
N SER A 180 4.93 -13.09 7.33
CA SER A 180 5.98 -13.12 6.30
C SER A 180 5.84 -14.37 5.41
N ILE A 181 6.21 -14.24 4.13
CA ILE A 181 6.19 -15.32 3.12
C ILE A 181 6.84 -16.61 3.65
N LYS A 182 7.86 -16.51 4.52
CA LYS A 182 8.52 -17.68 5.13
C LYS A 182 7.57 -18.55 5.94
N ARG A 183 6.62 -17.97 6.68
CA ARG A 183 5.62 -18.74 7.45
C ARG A 183 4.54 -19.32 6.55
N PHE A 184 4.16 -18.61 5.49
CA PHE A 184 3.19 -19.09 4.52
C PHE A 184 3.74 -20.30 3.73
N ALA A 185 4.97 -20.17 3.22
CA ALA A 185 5.68 -21.25 2.52
C ALA A 185 6.00 -22.44 3.45
N ALA A 186 6.39 -22.20 4.71
CA ALA A 186 6.65 -23.27 5.67
C ALA A 186 5.38 -24.00 6.16
N ARG A 187 4.22 -23.34 6.16
CA ARG A 187 2.92 -23.99 6.45
C ARG A 187 2.43 -24.82 5.26
N ALA A 188 2.70 -24.39 4.03
CA ALA A 188 2.38 -25.13 2.82
C ALA A 188 3.32 -26.34 2.61
N ASN A 189 4.61 -26.20 2.96
CA ASN A 189 5.61 -27.25 2.81
C ASN A 189 6.10 -27.78 4.17
N LYS A 190 5.43 -28.81 4.68
CA LYS A 190 5.96 -29.68 5.74
C LYS A 190 6.82 -30.81 5.14
N ALA A 191 7.83 -30.47 4.37
CA ALA A 191 8.91 -31.38 3.97
C ALA A 191 10.12 -30.59 3.45
N GLY A 192 11.21 -30.59 4.23
CA GLY A 192 12.54 -30.19 3.74
C GLY A 192 12.86 -28.69 3.86
N SER A 193 13.75 -28.38 4.80
CA SER A 193 14.29 -27.04 5.03
C SER A 193 15.08 -26.49 3.83
N LEU A 194 14.84 -25.23 3.46
CA LEU A 194 15.85 -24.37 2.86
C LEU A 194 15.71 -22.98 3.47
N ALA A 195 16.70 -22.63 4.30
CA ALA A 195 16.84 -21.29 4.84
C ALA A 195 17.29 -20.37 3.70
N ILE A 196 16.34 -19.65 3.09
CA ILE A 196 16.62 -18.56 2.16
C ILE A 196 17.02 -17.35 3.02
N GLU A 197 18.28 -16.93 2.90
CA GLU A 197 18.80 -15.67 3.44
C GLU A 197 17.98 -14.52 2.84
N THR A 198 17.18 -13.83 3.66
CA THR A 198 16.44 -12.63 3.23
C THR A 198 17.28 -11.41 3.57
N ARG A 199 18.02 -10.92 2.59
CA ARG A 199 18.49 -9.53 2.54
C ARG A 199 17.76 -8.70 1.46
N ASP A 200 16.78 -9.29 0.78
CA ASP A 200 16.04 -8.67 -0.32
C ASP A 200 14.67 -8.14 0.11
N THR A 201 14.20 -7.12 -0.61
CA THR A 201 12.83 -6.61 -0.55
C THR A 201 11.84 -7.77 -0.76
N VAL A 202 10.75 -7.82 0.01
CA VAL A 202 9.79 -8.92 -0.05
C VAL A 202 9.08 -8.94 -1.41
N ASP A 203 8.85 -10.14 -1.97
CA ASP A 203 8.20 -10.32 -3.27
C ASP A 203 6.68 -10.05 -3.20
N PRO A 204 6.13 -9.13 -4.02
CA PRO A 204 4.69 -8.83 -4.06
C PRO A 204 3.81 -9.90 -4.70
N ALA A 205 4.34 -11.05 -5.14
CA ALA A 205 3.61 -12.09 -5.85
C ALA A 205 2.35 -12.60 -5.13
N MET A 206 2.31 -12.59 -3.79
CA MET A 206 1.12 -13.01 -3.04
C MET A 206 -0.10 -12.15 -3.36
N ILE A 207 0.10 -10.84 -3.54
CA ILE A 207 -0.96 -9.89 -3.88
C ILE A 207 -1.05 -9.71 -5.40
N SER A 208 0.06 -9.45 -6.07
CA SER A 208 0.10 -9.13 -7.51
C SER A 208 -0.20 -10.34 -8.41
N SER A 209 0.00 -11.57 -7.94
CA SER A 209 -0.22 -12.80 -8.72
C SER A 209 -1.28 -13.71 -8.10
N LEU A 210 -1.10 -14.19 -6.87
CA LEU A 210 -2.00 -15.17 -6.27
C LEU A 210 -3.41 -14.59 -6.06
N LEU A 211 -3.53 -13.47 -5.35
CA LEU A 211 -4.82 -12.82 -5.16
C LEU A 211 -5.48 -12.46 -6.49
N MET A 212 -4.72 -11.87 -7.43
CA MET A 212 -5.25 -11.52 -8.76
C MET A 212 -5.78 -12.73 -9.52
N THR A 213 -5.08 -13.87 -9.47
CA THR A 213 -5.54 -15.12 -10.09
C THR A 213 -6.84 -15.62 -9.46
N LEU A 214 -6.97 -15.53 -8.13
CA LEU A 214 -8.20 -15.91 -7.42
C LEU A 214 -9.37 -14.98 -7.79
N LEU A 215 -9.13 -13.68 -7.90
CA LEU A 215 -10.14 -12.70 -8.33
C LEU A 215 -10.57 -12.93 -9.78
N GLU A 216 -9.65 -13.33 -10.65
CA GLU A 216 -9.91 -13.57 -12.08
C GLU A 216 -10.89 -14.73 -12.30
N VAL A 217 -10.98 -15.70 -11.39
CA VAL A 217 -11.99 -16.78 -11.43
C VAL A 217 -13.42 -16.23 -11.47
N HIS A 218 -13.66 -15.09 -10.80
CA HIS A 218 -14.97 -14.44 -10.72
C HIS A 218 -15.08 -13.17 -11.56
N GLY A 219 -14.05 -12.86 -12.33
CA GLY A 219 -13.91 -11.58 -12.98
C GLY A 219 -13.15 -11.70 -14.29
N ARG A 220 -12.39 -10.66 -14.59
CA ARG A 220 -11.59 -10.57 -15.81
C ARG A 220 -10.36 -9.72 -15.56
N ARG A 221 -9.26 -10.11 -16.19
CA ARG A 221 -8.07 -9.26 -16.20
C ARG A 221 -8.32 -7.96 -16.96
N VAL A 222 -7.74 -6.88 -16.46
CA VAL A 222 -7.83 -5.55 -17.07
C VAL A 222 -6.45 -5.09 -17.48
N PHE A 223 -6.33 -4.58 -18.69
CA PHE A 223 -5.13 -3.93 -19.20
C PHE A 223 -5.46 -2.45 -19.40
N GLY A 224 -5.40 -1.71 -18.29
CA GLY A 224 -5.70 -0.27 -18.25
C GLY A 224 -4.50 0.58 -18.67
N PRO A 225 -4.68 1.92 -18.70
CA PRO A 225 -3.57 2.84 -18.92
C PRO A 225 -2.51 2.68 -17.83
N VAL A 226 -1.26 2.50 -18.24
CA VAL A 226 -0.13 2.34 -17.33
C VAL A 226 0.46 3.71 -17.01
N LEU A 227 0.57 4.01 -15.72
CA LEU A 227 1.34 5.14 -15.22
C LEU A 227 2.80 4.74 -15.09
N ARG A 228 3.63 5.20 -16.02
CA ARG A 228 5.09 5.02 -15.96
C ARG A 228 5.76 6.15 -15.20
N LYS A 229 6.33 5.85 -14.03
CA LYS A 229 7.12 6.81 -13.22
C LYS A 229 8.61 6.58 -13.43
N ARG A 230 9.40 7.65 -13.24
CA ARG A 230 10.86 7.60 -13.15
C ARG A 230 11.24 7.89 -11.70
N ILE A 231 11.70 6.88 -10.98
CA ILE A 231 11.95 6.95 -9.55
C ILE A 231 13.45 6.93 -9.32
N ARG A 232 13.95 7.91 -8.56
CA ARG A 232 15.32 7.92 -8.06
C ARG A 232 15.25 7.44 -6.62
N ASP A 233 15.64 6.21 -6.41
CA ASP A 233 15.77 5.62 -5.10
C ASP A 233 17.25 5.38 -4.80
N ASN A 234 17.63 5.35 -3.52
CA ASN A 234 19.01 5.18 -3.08
C ASN A 234 19.09 4.01 -2.10
N VAL A 235 20.02 3.09 -2.35
CA VAL A 235 20.36 2.03 -1.39
C VAL A 235 21.50 2.53 -0.49
N CYS A 236 21.18 2.96 0.73
CA CYS A 236 22.20 3.39 1.69
C CYS A 236 22.84 2.17 2.39
N TRP A 237 24.09 1.87 2.06
CA TRP A 237 24.94 0.99 2.87
C TRP A 237 25.66 1.82 3.94
N GLY A 238 25.97 1.24 5.10
CA GLY A 238 26.54 1.95 6.26
C GLY A 238 27.76 2.83 5.97
N ASP A 239 27.90 3.86 6.80
CA ASP A 239 28.93 4.93 6.79
C ASP A 239 29.20 5.59 5.42
N GLY A 240 28.13 6.05 4.78
CA GLY A 240 28.05 7.38 4.15
C GLY A 240 29.21 7.81 3.24
N THR A 241 29.85 6.88 2.54
CA THR A 241 30.91 7.20 1.59
C THR A 241 30.37 6.96 0.19
N TRP A 242 30.00 8.07 -0.45
CA TRP A 242 29.67 8.14 -1.86
C TRP A 242 30.85 7.57 -2.68
N GLN A 243 30.57 6.56 -3.50
CA GLN A 243 31.35 6.25 -4.69
C GLN A 243 30.40 6.19 -5.88
#